data_AF-A0A5C4S6N1-F1
#
_entry.id   AF-A0A5C4S6N1-F1
#
_cell.length_a   1.000
_cell.length_b   1.000
_cell.length_c   1.000
_cell.angle_alpha   90.00
_cell.angle_beta   90.00
_cell.angle_gamma   90.00
#
_symmetry.space_group_name_H-M   'P 1'
#
loop_
_entity.id
_entity.type
_entity.pdbx_description
1 polymer ?
#
loop_
_entity_poly.entity_id
_entity_poly.type
_entity_poly.pdbx_seq_one_letter_code
_entity_poly.pdbx_strand_id
1 'polypeptide(L)'
;MNLPEIIYKSVDKLILPILGIFVPKDAISRCLEKESEFFGEGKIKYLIALIGTVNERASTMVGHLSIMLALCIFYLQTHKTYNASLIVVSIDVFVYIILVILTVRCLRSIGLDKDYNDLASYIEHAENELVTKYSIMQFVNSVTILATVFLVISFIFSI
;
A
#
# COMPACT_ATOMS: atom_id res chain seq x y z
N MET A 1 18.28 -5.60 -17.04
CA MET A 1 17.29 -4.64 -16.52
C MET A 1 16.08 -5.45 -16.06
N ASN A 2 15.80 -5.48 -14.77
CA ASN A 2 14.76 -6.35 -14.21
C ASN A 2 13.37 -5.70 -14.38
N LEU A 3 12.47 -6.37 -15.12
CA LEU A 3 11.09 -5.91 -15.36
C LEU A 3 10.35 -5.50 -14.08
N PRO A 4 10.46 -6.22 -12.94
CA PRO A 4 9.83 -5.79 -11.67
C PRO A 4 10.31 -4.43 -11.19
N GLU A 5 11.59 -4.11 -11.35
CA GLU A 5 12.20 -2.86 -10.90
C GLU A 5 11.65 -1.65 -11.67
N ILE A 6 11.45 -1.81 -12.98
CA ILE A 6 10.86 -0.78 -13.85
C ILE A 6 9.42 -0.48 -13.44
N ILE A 7 8.65 -1.53 -13.16
CA ILE A 7 7.27 -1.42 -12.70
C ILE A 7 7.24 -0.65 -11.37
N TYR A 8 8.06 -1.06 -10.38
CA TYR A 8 8.11 -0.37 -9.09
C TYR A 8 8.53 1.10 -9.22
N LYS A 9 9.55 1.42 -10.00
CA LYS A 9 9.97 2.82 -10.22
C LYS A 9 8.90 3.67 -10.90
N SER A 10 8.13 3.08 -11.82
CA SER A 10 7.03 3.76 -12.50
C SER A 10 5.86 4.03 -11.55
N VAL A 11 5.53 3.04 -10.71
CA VAL A 11 4.53 3.14 -9.65
C VAL A 11 4.93 4.20 -8.63
N ASP A 12 6.19 4.22 -8.20
CA ASP A 12 6.71 5.20 -7.25
C ASP A 12 6.59 6.63 -7.80
N LYS A 13 6.95 6.85 -9.07
CA LYS A 13 6.85 8.16 -9.71
C LYS A 13 5.42 8.68 -9.80
N LEU A 14 4.45 7.79 -10.05
CA LEU A 14 3.06 8.17 -10.19
C LEU A 14 2.36 8.34 -8.85
N ILE A 15 2.62 7.45 -7.89
CA ILE A 15 1.80 7.35 -6.68
C ILE A 15 2.38 8.09 -5.48
N LEU A 16 3.71 8.23 -5.36
CA LEU A 16 4.30 8.98 -4.24
C LEU A 16 3.86 10.45 -4.14
N PRO A 17 3.66 11.18 -5.27
CA PRO A 17 3.10 12.54 -5.23
C PRO A 17 1.65 12.54 -4.74
N ILE A 18 0.84 11.59 -5.21
CA ILE A 18 -0.58 11.47 -4.83
C ILE A 18 -0.69 11.13 -3.33
N LEU A 19 0.11 10.19 -2.85
CA LEU A 19 0.21 9.83 -1.43
C LEU A 19 0.53 11.05 -0.55
N GLY A 20 1.40 11.95 -1.01
CA GLY A 20 1.75 13.16 -0.26
C GLY A 20 0.58 14.14 -0.06
N ILE A 21 -0.46 14.05 -0.89
CA ILE A 21 -1.68 14.87 -0.77
C ILE A 21 -2.62 14.29 0.29
N PHE A 22 -2.76 12.96 0.33
CA PHE A 22 -3.75 12.29 1.19
C PHE A 22 -3.19 11.85 2.54
N VAL A 23 -1.88 11.65 2.66
CA VAL A 23 -1.24 11.14 3.88
C VAL A 23 -0.16 12.11 4.35
N PRO A 24 -0.28 12.66 5.58
CA PRO A 24 0.71 13.59 6.12
C PRO A 24 1.99 12.83 6.50
N LYS A 25 2.94 12.71 5.55
CA LYS A 25 4.22 12.01 5.76
C LYS A 25 4.99 12.55 6.96
N ASP A 26 4.92 13.85 7.21
CA ASP A 26 5.57 14.51 8.35
C ASP A 26 4.99 14.09 9.70
N ALA A 27 3.72 13.69 9.74
CA ALA A 27 3.12 13.15 10.96
C ALA A 27 3.62 11.73 11.24
N ILE A 28 3.75 10.90 10.21
CA ILE A 28 4.29 9.54 10.31
C ILE A 28 5.77 9.59 10.72
N SER A 29 6.58 10.39 10.04
CA SER A 29 8.01 10.56 10.35
C SER A 29 8.22 11.00 11.81
N ARG A 30 7.50 12.03 12.28
CA ARG A 30 7.58 12.46 13.70
C ARG A 30 7.11 11.40 14.68
N CYS A 31 6.14 10.56 14.32
CA CYS A 31 5.67 9.47 15.17
C CYS A 31 6.75 8.39 15.30
N LEU A 32 7.35 7.98 14.18
CA LEU A 32 8.44 7.00 14.15
C LEU A 32 9.68 7.49 14.88
N GLU A 33 10.04 8.77 14.73
CA GLU A 33 11.15 9.39 15.47
C GLU A 33 10.92 9.34 16.98
N LYS A 34 9.75 9.80 17.45
CA LYS A 34 9.39 9.75 18.88
C LYS A 34 9.38 8.33 19.43
N GLU A 35 8.81 7.39 18.69
CA GLU A 35 8.84 5.99 19.11
C GLU A 35 10.27 5.46 19.17
N SER A 36 11.14 5.82 18.22
CA SER A 36 12.54 5.41 18.22
C SER A 36 13.33 5.96 19.42
N GLU A 37 13.04 7.19 19.85
CA GLU A 37 13.66 7.82 21.04
C GLU A 37 13.37 7.03 22.32
N PHE A 38 12.18 6.42 22.44
CA PHE A 38 11.84 5.55 23.57
C PHE A 38 12.70 4.28 23.66
N PHE A 39 13.30 3.83 22.55
CA PHE A 39 14.08 2.59 22.50
C PHE A 39 15.60 2.78 22.61
N GLY A 40 16.12 4.01 22.58
CA GLY A 40 17.55 4.32 22.78
C GLY A 40 18.49 3.48 21.90
N GLU A 41 19.40 2.71 22.52
CA GLU A 41 20.35 1.82 21.83
C GLU A 41 19.67 0.68 21.03
N GLY A 42 18.38 0.42 21.29
CA GLY A 42 17.57 -0.60 20.59
C GLY A 42 17.02 -0.17 19.23
N LYS A 43 17.37 1.02 18.71
CA LYS A 43 16.81 1.61 17.49
C LYS A 43 16.82 0.67 16.27
N ILE A 44 17.94 -0.02 16.01
CA ILE A 44 18.05 -0.97 14.88
C ILE A 44 17.07 -2.14 15.03
N LYS A 45 16.97 -2.70 16.24
CA LYS A 45 16.04 -3.81 16.54
C LYS A 45 14.58 -3.36 16.37
N TYR A 46 14.26 -2.14 16.79
CA TYR A 46 12.96 -1.52 16.58
C TYR A 46 12.65 -1.32 15.08
N LEU A 47 13.59 -0.78 14.29
CA LEU A 47 13.42 -0.63 12.84
C LEU A 47 13.17 -1.98 12.15
N ILE A 48 13.92 -3.03 12.50
CA ILE A 48 13.70 -4.38 11.97
C ILE A 48 12.30 -4.90 12.31
N ALA A 49 11.84 -4.67 13.55
CA ALA A 49 10.50 -5.06 13.98
C ALA A 49 9.39 -4.31 13.21
N LEU A 50 9.58 -3.01 12.95
CA LEU A 50 8.67 -2.22 12.11
C LEU A 50 8.61 -2.74 10.68
N ILE A 51 9.77 -3.04 10.08
CA ILE A 51 9.84 -3.60 8.72
C ILE A 51 9.08 -4.94 8.66
N GLY A 52 9.29 -5.80 9.65
CA GLY A 52 8.54 -7.06 9.79
C GLY A 52 7.04 -6.83 9.87
N THR A 53 6.60 -5.90 10.72
CA THR A 53 5.19 -5.55 10.91
C THR A 53 4.55 -5.04 9.62
N VAL A 54 5.25 -4.16 8.89
CA VAL A 54 4.76 -3.62 7.61
C VAL A 54 4.66 -4.71 6.55
N ASN A 55 5.65 -5.59 6.45
CA ASN A 55 5.62 -6.69 5.50
C ASN A 55 4.48 -7.68 5.79
N GLU A 56 4.25 -8.01 7.07
CA GLU A 56 3.14 -8.87 7.48
C GLU A 56 1.79 -8.24 7.09
N ARG A 57 1.56 -6.97 7.47
CA ARG A 57 0.33 -6.25 7.11
C ARG A 57 0.13 -6.14 5.61
N ALA A 58 1.19 -5.85 4.86
CA ALA A 58 1.14 -5.80 3.40
C ALA A 58 0.77 -7.17 2.82
N SER A 59 1.37 -8.26 3.31
CA SER A 59 1.05 -9.62 2.87
C SER A 59 -0.43 -9.96 3.10
N THR A 60 -0.95 -9.67 4.30
CA THR A 60 -2.38 -9.83 4.61
C THR A 60 -3.26 -9.00 3.70
N MET A 61 -2.90 -7.74 3.42
CA MET A 61 -3.67 -6.87 2.55
C MET A 61 -3.67 -7.31 1.10
N VAL A 62 -2.57 -7.86 0.57
CA VAL A 62 -2.56 -8.50 -0.76
C VAL A 62 -3.61 -9.60 -0.83
N GLY A 63 -3.70 -10.43 0.22
CA GLY A 63 -4.72 -11.47 0.34
C GLY A 63 -6.15 -10.90 0.29
N HIS A 64 -6.47 -9.92 1.14
CA HIS A 64 -7.79 -9.28 1.16
C HIS A 64 -8.16 -8.63 -0.17
N LEU A 65 -7.26 -7.85 -0.76
CA LEU A 65 -7.49 -7.16 -2.02
C LEU A 65 -7.69 -8.15 -3.18
N SER A 66 -6.97 -9.29 -3.17
CA SER A 66 -7.14 -10.34 -4.19
C SER A 66 -8.51 -11.00 -4.11
N ILE A 67 -9.03 -11.23 -2.89
CA ILE A 67 -10.38 -11.78 -2.69
C ILE A 67 -11.43 -10.78 -3.19
N MET A 68 -11.31 -9.50 -2.82
CA MET A 68 -12.25 -8.46 -3.26
C MET A 68 -12.25 -8.29 -4.78
N LEU A 69 -11.06 -8.32 -5.40
CA LEU A 69 -10.92 -8.27 -6.85
C LEU A 69 -11.60 -9.47 -7.52
N ALA A 70 -11.42 -10.68 -6.98
CA ALA A 70 -12.07 -11.89 -7.50
C ALA A 70 -13.60 -11.79 -7.41
N LEU A 71 -14.14 -11.27 -6.30
CA LEU A 71 -15.58 -11.04 -6.14
C LEU A 71 -16.12 -10.03 -7.15
N CYS A 72 -15.40 -8.94 -7.39
CA CYS A 72 -15.79 -7.93 -8.39
C CYS A 72 -15.80 -8.53 -9.81
N ILE A 73 -14.74 -9.25 -10.19
CA ILE A 73 -14.64 -9.90 -11.50
C ILE A 73 -15.77 -10.92 -11.69
N PHE A 74 -16.06 -11.73 -10.67
CA PHE A 74 -17.16 -12.68 -10.71
C PHE A 74 -18.51 -11.99 -10.91
N TYR A 75 -18.78 -10.92 -10.15
CA TYR A 75 -20.00 -10.13 -10.30
C TYR A 75 -20.16 -9.57 -11.72
N LEU A 76 -19.10 -9.00 -12.29
CA LEU A 76 -19.09 -8.48 -13.68
C LEU A 76 -19.36 -9.58 -14.72
N GLN A 77 -18.94 -10.83 -14.47
CA GLN A 77 -19.19 -11.95 -15.38
C GLN A 77 -20.63 -12.47 -15.29
N THR A 78 -21.20 -12.50 -14.09
CA THR A 78 -22.55 -13.02 -13.83
C THR A 78 -23.64 -12.04 -14.28
N HIS A 79 -23.46 -10.74 -14.07
CA HIS A 79 -24.43 -9.71 -14.45
C HIS A 79 -24.00 -9.02 -15.75
N LYS A 80 -24.65 -9.39 -16.87
CA LYS A 80 -24.34 -8.87 -18.22
C LYS A 80 -25.20 -7.69 -18.67
N THR A 81 -26.23 -7.31 -17.92
CA THR A 81 -27.12 -6.19 -18.24
C THR A 81 -26.54 -4.87 -17.74
N TYR A 82 -26.24 -3.95 -18.66
CA TYR A 82 -25.68 -2.62 -18.38
C TYR A 82 -26.57 -1.81 -17.42
N ASN A 83 -26.13 -1.73 -16.16
CA ASN A 83 -26.73 -0.89 -15.12
C ASN A 83 -25.64 -0.05 -14.43
N ALA A 84 -26.03 1.03 -13.73
CA ALA A 84 -25.09 1.91 -13.02
C ALA A 84 -24.13 1.15 -12.07
N SER A 85 -24.60 0.05 -11.46
CA SER A 85 -23.81 -0.82 -10.60
C SER A 85 -22.60 -1.46 -11.29
N LEU A 86 -22.72 -1.86 -12.57
CA LEU A 86 -21.61 -2.41 -13.36
C LEU A 86 -20.49 -1.40 -13.55
N ILE A 87 -20.83 -0.11 -13.68
CA ILE A 87 -19.84 0.98 -13.79
C ILE A 87 -19.11 1.13 -12.46
N VAL A 88 -19.82 1.13 -11.33
CA VAL A 88 -19.20 1.23 -10.00
C VAL A 88 -18.25 0.06 -9.73
N VAL A 89 -18.71 -1.18 -9.99
CA VAL A 89 -17.87 -2.37 -9.81
C VAL A 89 -16.65 -2.35 -10.74
N SER A 90 -16.77 -1.84 -11.98
CA SER A 90 -15.63 -1.69 -12.89
C SER A 90 -14.60 -0.68 -12.39
N ILE A 91 -15.05 0.42 -11.78
CA ILE A 91 -14.17 1.39 -11.13
C ILE A 91 -13.48 0.73 -9.92
N ASP A 92 -14.21 -0.01 -9.10
CA ASP A 92 -13.65 -0.72 -7.93
C ASP A 92 -12.60 -1.76 -8.35
N VAL A 93 -12.80 -2.48 -9.46
CA VAL A 93 -11.77 -3.38 -10.02
C VAL A 93 -10.48 -2.63 -10.30
N PHE A 94 -10.57 -1.48 -10.97
CA PHE A 94 -9.39 -0.66 -11.28
C PHE A 94 -8.70 -0.13 -10.01
N VAL A 95 -9.50 0.32 -9.04
CA VAL A 95 -9.00 0.75 -7.72
C VAL A 95 -8.28 -0.41 -7.03
N TYR A 96 -8.88 -1.59 -6.94
CA TYR A 96 -8.26 -2.76 -6.30
C TYR A 96 -6.96 -3.18 -6.98
N ILE A 97 -6.86 -3.11 -8.32
CA ILE A 97 -5.60 -3.36 -9.04
C ILE A 97 -4.52 -2.38 -8.57
N ILE A 98 -4.82 -1.09 -8.48
CA ILE A 98 -3.87 -0.08 -7.99
C ILE A 98 -3.46 -0.37 -6.55
N LEU A 99 -4.43 -0.72 -5.69
CA LEU A 99 -4.18 -1.04 -4.29
C LEU A 99 -3.30 -2.29 -4.13
N VAL A 100 -3.47 -3.32 -4.97
CA VAL A 100 -2.61 -4.50 -4.98
C VAL A 100 -1.19 -4.12 -5.36
N ILE A 101 -1.00 -3.35 -6.43
CA ILE A 101 0.32 -2.90 -6.88
C ILE A 101 1.04 -2.12 -5.77
N LEU A 102 0.32 -1.22 -5.10
CA LEU A 102 0.83 -0.48 -3.95
C LEU A 102 1.24 -1.37 -2.79
N THR A 103 0.41 -2.34 -2.46
CA THR A 103 0.69 -3.26 -1.35
C THR A 103 1.89 -4.16 -1.66
N VAL A 104 2.03 -4.62 -2.91
CA VAL A 104 3.20 -5.37 -3.36
C VAL A 104 4.47 -4.52 -3.32
N ARG A 105 4.40 -3.21 -3.59
CA ARG A 105 5.54 -2.29 -3.42
C ARG A 105 6.05 -2.26 -1.97
N CYS A 106 5.16 -2.42 -0.99
CA CYS A 106 5.55 -2.52 0.42
C CYS A 106 6.31 -3.80 0.75
N LEU A 107 6.09 -4.90 0.02
CA LEU A 107 6.79 -6.18 0.20
C LEU A 107 8.21 -6.17 -0.39
N ARG A 108 8.58 -5.13 -1.15
CA ARG A 108 9.91 -4.99 -1.72
C ARG A 108 10.98 -4.90 -0.62
N SER A 109 12.08 -5.62 -0.80
CA SER A 109 13.24 -5.53 0.10
C SER A 109 13.82 -4.12 0.14
N ILE A 110 14.22 -3.67 1.33
CA ILE A 110 14.87 -2.38 1.54
C ILE A 110 16.30 -2.46 1.01
N GLY A 111 16.71 -1.47 0.22
CA GLY A 111 18.06 -1.41 -0.32
C GLY A 111 18.29 -2.20 -1.62
N LEU A 112 17.24 -2.71 -2.26
CA LEU A 112 17.35 -3.47 -3.52
C LEU A 112 17.95 -2.66 -4.71
N ASP A 113 18.09 -1.34 -4.57
CA ASP A 113 18.55 -0.41 -5.62
C ASP A 113 19.89 0.28 -5.31
N LYS A 114 20.53 0.02 -4.16
CA LYS A 114 21.71 0.79 -3.74
C LYS A 114 22.73 -0.09 -3.02
N ASP A 115 23.99 0.02 -3.47
CA ASP A 115 25.15 -0.38 -2.69
C ASP A 115 25.43 0.72 -1.66
N TYR A 116 25.20 0.43 -0.38
CA TYR A 116 25.48 1.36 0.71
C TYR A 116 26.92 1.17 1.18
N ASN A 117 27.68 2.26 1.16
CA ASN A 117 29.07 2.26 1.64
C ASN A 117 29.18 2.49 3.15
N ASP A 118 28.09 2.90 3.83
CA ASP A 118 28.06 3.22 5.26
C ASP A 118 26.72 2.84 5.91
N LEU A 119 26.78 2.42 7.18
CA LEU A 119 25.64 2.01 8.00
C LEU A 119 24.69 3.17 8.28
N ALA A 120 25.20 4.38 8.50
CA ALA A 120 24.36 5.55 8.75
C ALA A 120 23.49 5.88 7.53
N SER A 121 24.06 5.82 6.33
CA SER A 121 23.34 6.02 5.07
C SER A 121 22.28 4.94 4.82
N TYR A 122 22.56 3.69 5.21
CA TYR A 122 21.58 2.61 5.15
C TYR A 122 20.39 2.86 6.10
N ILE A 123 20.66 3.27 7.34
CA ILE A 123 19.63 3.55 8.34
C ILE A 123 18.72 4.70 7.89
N GLU A 124 19.29 5.80 7.42
CA GLU A 124 18.53 6.95 6.91
C GLU A 124 17.64 6.55 5.73
N HIS A 125 18.14 5.72 4.82
CA HIS A 125 17.32 5.21 3.73
C HIS A 125 16.20 4.28 4.24
N ALA A 126 16.49 3.39 5.19
CA ALA A 126 15.51 2.48 5.75
C ALA A 126 14.37 3.23 6.46
N GLU A 127 14.67 4.32 7.16
CA GLU A 127 13.67 5.21 7.79
C GLU A 127 12.77 5.86 6.74
N ASN A 128 13.35 6.42 5.68
CA ASN A 128 12.58 7.02 4.59
C ASN A 128 11.69 6.00 3.85
N GLU A 129 12.21 4.80 3.62
CA GLU A 129 11.44 3.71 3.01
C GLU A 129 10.33 3.23 3.95
N LEU A 130 10.57 3.17 5.27
CA LEU A 130 9.55 2.86 6.27
C LEU A 130 8.42 3.89 6.28
N VAL A 131 8.75 5.18 6.33
CA VAL A 131 7.75 6.27 6.24
C VAL A 131 6.90 6.10 4.98
N THR A 132 7.54 5.81 3.86
CA THR A 132 6.86 5.58 2.58
C THR A 132 5.92 4.37 2.66
N LYS A 133 6.39 3.23 3.17
CA LYS A 133 5.56 2.02 3.29
C LYS A 133 4.40 2.21 4.25
N TYR A 134 4.59 2.86 5.39
CA TYR A 134 3.49 3.21 6.31
C TYR A 134 2.48 4.14 5.66
N SER A 135 2.95 5.11 4.88
CA SER A 135 2.06 6.02 4.13
C SER A 135 1.22 5.25 3.12
N ILE A 136 1.84 4.33 2.36
CA ILE A 136 1.13 3.45 1.43
C ILE A 136 0.09 2.63 2.18
N MET A 137 0.45 1.97 3.28
CA MET A 137 -0.47 1.13 4.05
C MET A 137 -1.65 1.93 4.62
N GLN A 138 -1.42 3.15 5.10
CA GLN A 138 -2.49 4.02 5.58
C GLN A 138 -3.45 4.41 4.45
N PHE A 139 -2.91 4.76 3.29
CA PHE A 139 -3.71 5.07 2.10
C PHE A 139 -4.50 3.85 1.63
N VAL A 140 -3.85 2.69 1.50
CA VAL A 140 -4.47 1.44 1.07
C VAL A 140 -5.63 1.08 1.99
N ASN A 141 -5.44 1.13 3.31
CA ASN A 141 -6.50 0.86 4.26
C ASN A 141 -7.67 1.84 4.12
N SER A 142 -7.39 3.14 3.99
CA SER A 142 -8.42 4.18 3.88
C SER A 142 -9.26 4.02 2.59
N VAL A 143 -8.61 3.80 1.45
CA VAL A 143 -9.28 3.61 0.17
C VAL A 143 -10.03 2.28 0.14
N THR A 144 -9.48 1.22 0.73
CA THR A 144 -10.17 -0.09 0.81
C THR A 144 -11.48 0.03 1.58
N ILE A 145 -11.50 0.77 2.70
CA ILE A 145 -12.74 1.02 3.46
C ILE A 145 -13.75 1.75 2.58
N LEU A 146 -13.35 2.82 1.89
CA LEU A 146 -14.24 3.57 1.00
C LEU A 146 -14.79 2.70 -0.14
N ALA A 147 -13.92 1.95 -0.83
CA ALA A 147 -14.31 1.05 -1.91
C ALA A 147 -15.27 -0.04 -1.42
N THR A 148 -15.01 -0.62 -0.24
CA THR A 148 -15.92 -1.61 0.37
C THR A 148 -17.31 -1.02 0.65
N VAL A 149 -17.38 0.21 1.17
CA VAL A 149 -18.65 0.90 1.41
C VAL A 149 -19.41 1.14 0.10
N PHE A 150 -18.72 1.63 -0.95
CA PHE A 150 -19.34 1.83 -2.27
C PHE A 150 -19.86 0.54 -2.89
N LEU A 151 -19.10 -0.55 -2.75
CA LEU A 151 -19.46 -1.86 -3.27
C LEU A 151 -20.69 -2.43 -2.55
N VAL A 152 -20.76 -2.32 -1.22
CA VAL A 152 -21.93 -2.74 -0.42
C VAL A 152 -23.17 -1.93 -0.80
N ILE A 153 -23.05 -0.60 -0.91
CA ILE A 153 -24.14 0.27 -1.36
C ILE A 153 -24.62 -0.17 -2.74
N SER A 154 -23.69 -0.40 -3.67
CA SER A 154 -24.02 -0.83 -5.04
C SER A 154 -24.78 -2.15 -5.03
N PHE A 155 -24.40 -3.12 -4.20
CA PHE A 155 -25.14 -4.38 -4.08
C PHE A 155 -26.54 -4.20 -3.49
N ILE A 156 -26.71 -3.38 -2.45
CA ILE A 156 -28.01 -3.12 -1.84
C ILE A 156 -28.99 -2.51 -2.86
N PHE A 157 -28.52 -1.55 -3.66
CA PHE A 157 -29.36 -0.85 -4.64
C PHE A 157 -29.46 -1.56 -6.01
N SER A 158 -28.75 -2.69 -6.20
CA SER A 158 -28.82 -3.51 -7.43
C SER A 158 -29.77 -4.70 -7.33
N ILE A 159 -30.22 -5.03 -6.12
CA ILE A 159 -31.31 -5.98 -5.85
C ILE A 159 -32.63 -5.23 -6.00
#